data_AF-A0A0N4W6J8-F1
#
_entry.id   AF-A0A0N4W6J8-F1
#
_cell.length_a   1.000
_cell.length_b   1.000
_cell.length_c   1.000
_cell.angle_alpha   90.00
_cell.angle_beta   90.00
_cell.angle_gamma   90.00
#
_symmetry.space_group_name_H-M   'P 1'
#
loop_
_entity.id
_entity.type
_entity.pdbx_description
1 polymer ?
#
loop_
_entity_poly.entity_id
_entity_poly.type
_entity_poly.pdbx_seq_one_letter_code
_entity_poly.pdbx_strand_id
1 'polypeptide(L)'
;LMVPGCAIGQAESIAEFFADTELDGILGLAFKDLSVTDTRHPFLQAVQLGLVDPILTVYLQRLGESAEGEYGGVYTYGGLDNENCGQVIAYEPLTLALYWQFNMKKFSAKNLVFKAGWEVMSDTGTSFLGIPSAIIDQIASTYNAKYNQTTDLYTVDCNTDVEFVLTIGDHAYVIEKKNLVYKFGNTCLIPMFSMGSGAFGPSWLLGDPFIRQFCNIHDFEKQRIGFAEPLRK
;
A
#
# COMPACT_ATOMS: atom_id res chain seq x y z
N LEU A 1 1.55 22.33 -13.18
CA LEU A 1 2.41 23.03 -12.20
C LEU A 1 3.87 22.78 -12.56
N MET A 2 4.73 23.79 -12.51
CA MET A 2 6.19 23.62 -12.67
C MET A 2 6.86 23.68 -11.30
N VAL A 3 7.71 22.69 -10.98
CA VAL A 3 8.43 22.63 -9.71
C VAL A 3 9.93 22.73 -9.98
N PRO A 4 10.55 23.92 -9.80
CA PRO A 4 11.97 24.09 -10.08
C PRO A 4 12.84 23.51 -8.95
N GLY A 5 14.11 23.21 -9.29
CA GLY A 5 15.13 22.80 -8.32
C GLY A 5 15.00 21.37 -7.81
N CYS A 6 14.24 20.51 -8.50
CA CYS A 6 14.18 19.08 -8.21
C CYS A 6 15.50 18.40 -8.59
N ALA A 7 16.01 17.56 -7.70
CA ALA A 7 17.09 16.64 -8.01
C ALA A 7 16.50 15.29 -8.42
N ILE A 8 17.14 14.63 -9.38
CA ILE A 8 16.80 13.27 -9.81
C ILE A 8 18.07 12.42 -9.78
N GLY A 9 17.93 11.15 -9.40
CA GLY A 9 18.99 10.17 -9.56
C GLY A 9 19.02 9.67 -10.99
N GLN A 10 20.19 9.68 -11.63
CA GLN A 10 20.42 9.00 -12.90
C GLN A 10 21.06 7.64 -12.62
N ALA A 11 20.36 6.55 -12.90
CA ALA A 11 20.88 5.21 -12.73
C ALA A 11 21.81 4.87 -13.91
N GLU A 12 23.06 4.46 -13.61
CA GLU A 12 23.98 3.88 -14.60
C GLU A 12 23.84 2.36 -14.69
N SER A 13 23.24 1.75 -13.66
CA SER A 13 22.88 0.35 -13.59
C SER A 13 21.56 0.20 -12.84
N ILE A 14 20.76 -0.77 -13.24
CA ILE A 14 19.48 -1.12 -12.60
C ILE A 14 19.50 -2.61 -12.28
N ALA A 15 18.76 -2.99 -11.24
CA ALA A 15 18.60 -4.39 -10.88
C ALA A 15 17.84 -5.14 -11.98
N GLU A 16 18.17 -6.43 -12.16
CA GLU A 16 17.61 -7.28 -13.22
C GLU A 16 16.07 -7.34 -13.20
N PHE A 17 15.46 -7.27 -12.02
CA PHE A 17 14.00 -7.30 -11.90
C PHE A 17 13.29 -6.10 -12.55
N PHE A 18 14.00 -5.00 -12.84
CA PHE A 18 13.43 -3.88 -13.61
C PHE A 18 13.43 -4.11 -15.13
N ALA A 19 14.25 -5.05 -15.62
CA ALA A 19 14.47 -5.24 -17.06
C ALA A 19 13.19 -5.63 -17.83
N ASP A 20 12.27 -6.33 -17.16
CA ASP A 20 11.01 -6.80 -17.73
C ASP A 20 9.79 -6.00 -17.24
N THR A 21 10.00 -4.79 -16.71
CA THR A 21 8.91 -3.89 -16.26
C THR A 21 8.64 -2.80 -17.28
N GLU A 22 7.40 -2.31 -17.34
CA GLU A 22 7.02 -1.14 -18.16
C GLU A 22 7.42 0.20 -17.51
N LEU A 23 8.12 0.17 -16.37
CA LEU A 23 8.48 1.34 -15.60
C LEU A 23 9.81 1.93 -16.09
N ASP A 24 9.81 3.20 -16.49
CA ASP A 24 11.04 3.92 -16.85
C ASP A 24 11.84 4.41 -15.62
N GLY A 25 11.24 4.38 -14.43
CA GLY A 25 11.87 4.84 -13.20
C GLY A 25 10.94 4.86 -11.99
N ILE A 26 11.46 5.36 -10.86
CA ILE A 26 10.75 5.43 -9.59
C ILE A 26 10.68 6.87 -9.10
N LEU A 27 9.47 7.31 -8.74
CA LEU A 27 9.24 8.54 -8.00
C LEU A 27 8.92 8.20 -6.54
N GLY A 28 9.92 8.27 -5.67
CA GLY A 28 9.71 8.09 -4.23
C GLY A 28 8.86 9.23 -3.64
N LEU A 29 7.85 8.87 -2.82
CA LEU A 29 6.92 9.80 -2.16
C LEU A 29 6.95 9.69 -0.62
N ALA A 30 8.06 9.18 -0.10
CA ALA A 30 8.35 9.12 1.34
C ALA A 30 9.05 10.39 1.83
N PHE A 31 9.33 10.47 3.13
CA PHE A 31 9.96 11.65 3.74
C PHE A 31 11.40 11.84 3.28
N LYS A 32 11.88 13.10 3.28
CA LYS A 32 13.26 13.46 2.88
C LYS A 32 14.31 12.64 3.65
N ASP A 33 14.07 12.37 4.92
CA ASP A 33 15.02 11.69 5.80
C ASP A 33 15.30 10.23 5.38
N LEU A 34 14.45 9.64 4.52
CA LEU A 34 14.70 8.34 3.90
C LEU A 34 15.58 8.44 2.63
N SER A 35 15.76 9.64 2.07
CA SER A 35 16.51 9.84 0.83
C SER A 35 18.00 9.54 1.01
N VAL A 36 18.51 8.59 0.22
CA VAL A 36 19.95 8.26 0.17
C VAL A 36 20.83 9.45 -0.21
N THR A 37 20.34 10.33 -1.10
CA THR A 37 21.08 11.51 -1.58
C THR A 37 20.74 12.80 -0.84
N ASP A 38 19.99 12.71 0.27
CA ASP A 38 19.48 13.86 1.04
C ASP A 38 18.67 14.89 0.20
N THR A 39 17.94 14.42 -0.81
CA THR A 39 17.17 15.27 -1.73
C THR A 39 15.67 15.18 -1.46
N ARG A 40 14.93 16.25 -1.78
CA ARG A 40 13.46 16.24 -1.76
C ARG A 40 12.95 15.78 -3.12
N HIS A 41 12.03 14.83 -3.12
CA HIS A 41 11.29 14.49 -4.33
C HIS A 41 10.42 15.67 -4.78
N PRO A 42 10.03 15.73 -6.07
CA PRO A 42 9.27 16.85 -6.65
C PRO A 42 8.06 17.34 -5.83
N PHE A 43 7.27 16.43 -5.25
CA PHE A 43 6.13 16.85 -4.43
C PHE A 43 6.56 17.58 -3.14
N LEU A 44 7.49 17.04 -2.36
CA LEU A 44 8.03 17.73 -1.17
C LEU A 44 8.77 19.03 -1.54
N GLN A 45 9.36 19.12 -2.73
CA GLN A 45 9.92 20.37 -3.24
C GLN A 45 8.82 21.41 -3.51
N ALA A 46 7.70 21.01 -4.10
CA ALA A 46 6.56 21.89 -4.33
C ALA A 46 5.94 22.40 -3.02
N VAL A 47 5.80 21.53 -2.03
CA VAL A 47 5.33 21.88 -0.67
C VAL A 47 6.25 22.92 -0.03
N GLN A 48 7.57 22.71 -0.05
CA GLN A 48 8.52 23.67 0.52
C GLN A 48 8.47 25.05 -0.16
N LEU A 49 8.18 25.09 -1.46
CA LEU A 49 8.03 26.32 -2.21
C LEU A 49 6.65 26.97 -2.01
N GLY A 50 5.75 26.37 -1.22
CA GLY A 50 4.39 26.87 -1.00
C GLY A 50 3.50 26.80 -2.24
N LEU A 51 3.80 25.91 -3.19
CA LEU A 51 3.06 25.79 -4.44
C LEU A 51 1.81 24.91 -4.32
N VAL A 52 1.80 24.01 -3.33
CA VAL A 52 0.74 23.05 -3.06
C VAL A 52 0.65 22.79 -1.57
N ASP A 53 -0.51 22.38 -1.09
CA ASP A 53 -0.68 21.94 0.28
C ASP A 53 0.09 20.63 0.54
N PRO A 54 0.51 20.36 1.78
CA PRO A 54 1.31 19.19 2.17
C PRO A 54 0.50 17.88 2.26
N ILE A 55 -0.45 17.68 1.35
CA ILE A 55 -1.37 16.54 1.33
C ILE A 55 -1.28 15.80 0.00
N LEU A 56 -1.08 14.49 0.06
CA LEU A 56 -1.17 13.59 -1.09
C LEU A 56 -2.29 12.57 -0.86
N THR A 57 -3.26 12.51 -1.76
CA THR A 57 -4.29 11.47 -1.72
C THR A 57 -4.07 10.47 -2.84
N VAL A 58 -4.19 9.17 -2.52
CA VAL A 58 -4.04 8.08 -3.49
C VAL A 58 -5.33 7.27 -3.52
N TYR A 59 -5.93 7.18 -4.69
CA TYR A 59 -7.03 6.29 -5.01
C TYR A 59 -6.57 5.32 -6.10
N LEU A 60 -6.67 4.02 -5.84
CA LEU A 60 -6.43 3.00 -6.85
C LEU A 60 -7.75 2.34 -7.23
N GLN A 61 -8.07 2.38 -8.52
CA GLN A 61 -9.24 1.68 -9.04
C GLN A 61 -8.92 0.19 -9.18
N ARG A 62 -9.85 -0.64 -8.75
CA ARG A 62 -9.76 -2.06 -9.05
C ARG A 62 -10.12 -2.29 -10.51
N LEU A 63 -9.16 -2.77 -11.28
CA LEU A 63 -9.37 -3.29 -12.63
C LEU A 63 -9.17 -4.82 -12.63
N GLY A 64 -9.90 -5.52 -13.50
CA GLY A 64 -9.80 -6.97 -13.66
C GLY A 64 -8.64 -7.37 -14.60
N GLU A 65 -8.68 -8.59 -15.14
CA GLU A 65 -7.65 -9.11 -16.07
C GLU A 65 -7.55 -8.32 -17.40
N SER A 66 -8.53 -7.46 -17.72
CA SER A 66 -8.56 -6.62 -18.92
C SER A 66 -8.54 -5.14 -18.54
N ALA A 67 -7.40 -4.69 -18.01
CA ALA A 67 -7.17 -3.35 -17.49
C ALA A 67 -6.39 -2.42 -18.44
N GLU A 68 -5.87 -2.96 -19.55
CA GLU A 68 -4.99 -2.20 -20.45
C GLU A 68 -5.74 -1.03 -21.09
N GLY A 69 -5.21 0.18 -20.94
CA GLY A 69 -5.82 1.41 -21.43
C GLY A 69 -6.98 1.95 -20.57
N GLU A 70 -7.33 1.27 -19.48
CA GLU A 70 -8.40 1.69 -18.57
C GLU A 70 -7.87 2.62 -17.46
N TYR A 71 -8.77 3.43 -16.90
CA TYR A 71 -8.43 4.32 -15.79
C TYR A 71 -8.15 3.54 -14.50
N GLY A 72 -6.87 3.48 -14.10
CA GLY A 72 -6.39 2.70 -12.95
C GLY A 72 -6.43 3.40 -11.59
N GLY A 73 -6.80 4.68 -11.54
CA GLY A 73 -6.80 5.48 -10.32
C GLY A 73 -6.09 6.84 -10.49
N VAL A 74 -5.85 7.52 -9.37
CA VAL A 74 -5.25 8.87 -9.37
C VAL A 74 -4.45 9.14 -8.11
N TYR A 75 -3.39 9.92 -8.30
CA TYR A 75 -2.65 10.59 -7.23
C TYR A 75 -3.03 12.07 -7.26
N THR A 76 -3.68 12.54 -6.20
CA THR A 76 -4.04 13.95 -6.03
C THR A 76 -2.99 14.63 -5.18
N TYR A 77 -2.14 15.41 -5.84
CA TYR A 77 -1.10 16.21 -5.19
C TYR A 77 -1.68 17.54 -4.71
N GLY A 78 -1.45 17.88 -3.45
CA GLY A 78 -1.85 19.17 -2.88
C GLY A 78 -3.24 19.21 -2.29
N GLY A 79 -3.84 18.07 -1.95
CA GLY A 79 -5.19 18.06 -1.37
C GLY A 79 -5.85 16.70 -1.25
N LEU A 80 -7.11 16.75 -0.83
CA LEU A 80 -8.03 15.61 -0.81
C LEU A 80 -8.63 15.38 -2.19
N ASP A 81 -8.87 14.11 -2.52
CA ASP A 81 -9.65 13.74 -3.70
C ASP A 81 -11.14 13.68 -3.37
N ASN A 82 -11.87 14.77 -3.65
CA ASN A 82 -13.31 14.84 -3.40
C ASN A 82 -14.15 14.19 -4.53
N GLU A 83 -13.52 13.69 -5.59
CA GLU A 83 -14.21 13.05 -6.73
C GLU A 83 -14.26 11.53 -6.57
N ASN A 84 -13.19 10.92 -6.03
CA ASN A 84 -13.07 9.48 -5.90
C ASN A 84 -13.12 8.99 -4.44
N CYS A 85 -12.89 9.87 -3.45
CA CYS A 85 -12.82 9.48 -2.03
C CYS A 85 -13.92 10.12 -1.20
N GLY A 86 -14.49 9.34 -0.28
CA GLY A 86 -15.48 9.81 0.68
C GLY A 86 -14.85 10.59 1.84
N GLN A 87 -15.61 10.74 2.92
CA GLN A 87 -15.09 11.34 4.13
C GLN A 87 -14.00 10.45 4.76
N VAL A 88 -12.95 11.10 5.29
CA VAL A 88 -11.90 10.42 6.05
C VAL A 88 -12.51 9.80 7.31
N ILE A 89 -12.32 8.49 7.47
CA ILE A 89 -12.81 7.71 8.61
C ILE A 89 -12.11 8.17 9.89
N ALA A 90 -10.77 8.14 9.87
CA ALA A 90 -9.91 8.62 10.93
C ALA A 90 -8.52 8.95 10.38
N TYR A 91 -7.76 9.73 11.16
CA TYR A 91 -6.33 9.93 10.95
C TYR A 91 -5.56 9.27 12.07
N GLU A 92 -4.45 8.63 11.71
CA GLU A 92 -3.54 7.96 12.63
C GLU A 92 -2.17 8.63 12.55
N PRO A 93 -1.55 8.96 13.70
CA PRO A 93 -0.22 9.54 13.71
C PRO A 93 0.79 8.54 13.15
N LEU A 94 1.79 9.02 12.41
CA LEU A 94 2.90 8.19 12.00
C LEU A 94 3.76 7.85 13.22
N THR A 95 4.17 6.59 13.32
CA THR A 95 5.07 6.12 14.38
C THR A 95 6.53 6.38 14.02
N LEU A 96 6.85 6.42 12.72
CA LEU A 96 8.15 6.80 12.20
C LEU A 96 8.00 7.48 10.84
N ALA A 97 8.14 8.81 10.81
CA ALA A 97 8.06 9.64 9.60
C ALA A 97 9.32 9.54 8.71
N LEU A 98 9.83 8.32 8.51
CA LEU A 98 10.70 7.95 7.39
C LEU A 98 9.85 7.33 6.27
N TYR A 99 8.89 6.49 6.68
CA TYR A 99 7.90 5.85 5.82
C TYR A 99 6.50 6.38 6.17
N TRP A 100 5.49 5.94 5.43
CA TRP A 100 4.09 6.05 5.84
C TRP A 100 3.72 4.96 6.86
N GLN A 101 4.51 4.90 7.95
CA GLN A 101 4.41 3.89 8.99
C GLN A 101 3.49 4.34 10.12
N PHE A 102 2.60 3.46 10.54
CA PHE A 102 1.65 3.65 11.63
C PHE A 102 1.41 2.34 12.39
N ASN A 103 0.72 2.43 13.54
CA ASN A 103 0.43 1.27 14.36
C ASN A 103 -0.93 0.63 14.01
N MET A 104 -0.93 -0.68 13.78
CA MET A 104 -2.15 -1.50 13.70
C MET A 104 -2.29 -2.28 15.00
N LYS A 105 -3.42 -2.15 15.70
CA LYS A 105 -3.65 -2.76 17.01
C LYS A 105 -3.97 -4.26 16.93
N LYS A 106 -4.67 -4.68 15.88
CA LYS A 106 -5.16 -6.05 15.73
C LYS A 106 -5.31 -6.41 14.26
N PHE A 107 -5.06 -7.66 13.93
CA PHE A 107 -5.39 -8.26 12.65
C PHE A 107 -6.30 -9.48 12.86
N SER A 108 -7.26 -9.69 11.97
CA SER A 108 -8.03 -10.93 11.94
C SER A 108 -8.32 -11.39 10.52
N ALA A 109 -8.36 -12.70 10.36
CA ALA A 109 -8.67 -13.41 9.12
C ALA A 109 -9.54 -14.61 9.49
N LYS A 110 -10.83 -14.57 9.10
CA LYS A 110 -11.83 -15.58 9.51
C LYS A 110 -11.83 -15.80 11.03
N ASN A 111 -11.45 -16.98 11.50
CA ASN A 111 -11.40 -17.33 12.92
C ASN A 111 -10.04 -17.01 13.59
N LEU A 112 -9.02 -16.60 12.82
CA LEU A 112 -7.75 -16.15 13.38
C LEU A 112 -7.86 -14.71 13.86
N VAL A 113 -7.38 -14.49 15.08
CA VAL A 113 -7.33 -13.15 15.69
C VAL A 113 -5.98 -12.96 16.35
N PHE A 114 -5.25 -11.94 15.89
CA PHE A 114 -3.99 -11.53 16.48
C PHE A 114 -4.14 -10.15 17.10
N LYS A 115 -3.84 -10.07 18.39
CA LYS A 115 -4.00 -8.84 19.21
C LYS A 115 -2.66 -8.20 19.58
N ALA A 116 -1.55 -8.80 19.16
CA ALA A 116 -0.26 -8.13 19.21
C ALA A 116 -0.31 -7.04 18.15
N GLY A 117 -0.13 -5.78 18.55
CA GLY A 117 -0.05 -4.69 17.58
C GLY A 117 1.22 -4.82 16.73
N TRP A 118 1.19 -4.23 15.54
CA TRP A 118 2.33 -4.17 14.64
C TRP A 118 2.55 -2.76 14.12
N GLU A 119 3.82 -2.48 13.82
CA GLU A 119 4.20 -1.40 12.93
C GLU A 119 3.95 -1.84 11.48
N VAL A 120 3.21 -1.01 10.75
CA VAL A 120 2.69 -1.29 9.41
C VAL A 120 2.96 -0.07 8.55
N MET A 121 3.26 -0.26 7.27
CA MET A 121 3.38 0.84 6.31
C MET A 121 2.37 0.71 5.17
N SER A 122 1.76 1.83 4.78
CA SER A 122 1.07 1.94 3.49
C SER A 122 2.10 2.14 2.39
N ASP A 123 2.06 1.34 1.33
CA ASP A 123 3.07 1.37 0.28
C ASP A 123 2.47 1.21 -1.11
N THR A 124 2.43 2.32 -1.84
CA THR A 124 1.94 2.38 -3.21
C THR A 124 2.88 1.71 -4.22
N GLY A 125 4.10 1.37 -3.82
CA GLY A 125 5.10 0.70 -4.67
C GLY A 125 4.94 -0.83 -4.73
N THR A 126 3.99 -1.40 -3.97
CA THR A 126 3.86 -2.84 -3.82
C THR A 126 2.47 -3.32 -4.20
N SER A 127 2.38 -4.29 -5.13
CA SER A 127 1.10 -4.83 -5.58
C SER A 127 0.43 -5.83 -4.62
N PHE A 128 1.13 -6.28 -3.58
CA PHE A 128 0.74 -7.35 -2.67
C PHE A 128 0.75 -6.87 -1.21
N LEU A 129 0.25 -7.69 -0.30
CA LEU A 129 0.40 -7.49 1.15
C LEU A 129 1.68 -8.17 1.64
N GLY A 130 2.58 -7.41 2.27
CA GLY A 130 3.68 -7.97 3.03
C GLY A 130 3.20 -8.41 4.40
N ILE A 131 3.23 -9.71 4.66
CA ILE A 131 2.72 -10.32 5.90
C ILE A 131 3.89 -10.85 6.72
N PRO A 132 3.92 -10.68 8.06
CA PRO A 132 4.97 -11.25 8.89
C PRO A 132 5.08 -12.77 8.67
N SER A 133 6.32 -13.23 8.47
CA SER A 133 6.61 -14.67 8.28
C SER A 133 6.05 -15.55 9.41
N ALA A 134 5.90 -15.00 10.62
CA ALA A 134 5.37 -15.71 11.78
C ALA A 134 3.89 -16.11 11.66
N ILE A 135 3.11 -15.46 10.79
CA ILE A 135 1.64 -15.65 10.72
C ILE A 135 1.12 -15.98 9.33
N ILE A 136 1.89 -15.74 8.26
CA ILE A 136 1.42 -15.92 6.87
C ILE A 136 0.93 -17.34 6.59
N ASP A 137 1.62 -18.37 7.08
CA ASP A 137 1.22 -19.76 6.90
C ASP A 137 -0.09 -20.10 7.62
N GLN A 138 -0.34 -19.47 8.78
CA GLN A 138 -1.58 -19.64 9.52
C GLN A 138 -2.75 -19.02 8.75
N ILE A 139 -2.53 -17.84 8.17
CA ILE A 139 -3.51 -17.16 7.31
C ILE A 139 -3.80 -18.01 6.07
N ALA A 140 -2.76 -18.48 5.38
CA ALA A 140 -2.90 -19.35 4.21
C ALA A 140 -3.72 -20.60 4.54
N SER A 141 -3.37 -21.31 5.63
CA SER A 141 -4.08 -22.51 6.07
C SER A 141 -5.56 -22.26 6.36
N THR A 142 -5.90 -21.10 6.93
CA THR A 142 -7.28 -20.72 7.27
C THR A 142 -8.22 -20.64 6.05
N TYR A 143 -7.64 -20.30 4.89
CA TYR A 143 -8.32 -20.23 3.60
C TYR A 143 -8.07 -21.43 2.69
N ASN A 144 -7.40 -22.47 3.19
CA ASN A 144 -6.92 -23.60 2.37
C ASN A 144 -6.05 -23.15 1.17
N ALA A 145 -5.35 -22.02 1.31
CA ALA A 145 -4.43 -21.53 0.29
C ALA A 145 -3.14 -22.37 0.32
N LYS A 146 -2.59 -22.64 -0.87
CA LYS A 146 -1.39 -23.44 -1.06
C LYS A 146 -0.25 -22.57 -1.55
N TYR A 147 0.84 -22.57 -0.81
CA TYR A 147 2.09 -21.95 -1.22
C TYR A 147 2.72 -22.72 -2.39
N ASN A 148 3.07 -21.99 -3.45
CA ASN A 148 3.78 -22.50 -4.61
C ASN A 148 5.23 -21.99 -4.56
N GLN A 149 6.17 -22.90 -4.30
CA GLN A 149 7.60 -22.60 -4.18
C GLN A 149 8.23 -22.10 -5.49
N THR A 150 7.68 -22.46 -6.65
CA THR A 150 8.23 -22.05 -7.95
C THR A 150 7.91 -20.59 -8.26
N THR A 151 6.71 -20.16 -7.89
CA THR A 151 6.26 -18.79 -8.16
C THR A 151 6.39 -17.87 -6.94
N ASP A 152 6.64 -18.43 -5.75
CA ASP A 152 6.58 -17.74 -4.46
C ASP A 152 5.20 -17.09 -4.17
N LEU A 153 4.12 -17.78 -4.56
CA LEU A 153 2.74 -17.26 -4.46
C LEU A 153 1.82 -18.20 -3.68
N TYR A 154 0.76 -17.64 -3.09
CA TYR A 154 -0.30 -18.40 -2.43
C TYR A 154 -1.51 -18.55 -3.35
N THR A 155 -1.77 -19.77 -3.80
CA THR A 155 -2.91 -20.11 -4.65
C THR A 155 -4.11 -20.51 -3.81
N VAL A 156 -5.32 -20.18 -4.25
CA VAL A 156 -6.57 -20.46 -3.53
C VAL A 156 -7.70 -20.79 -4.51
N ASP A 157 -8.74 -21.50 -4.06
CA ASP A 157 -9.97 -21.62 -4.85
C ASP A 157 -10.60 -20.24 -5.04
N CYS A 158 -10.89 -19.86 -6.29
CA CYS A 158 -11.48 -18.57 -6.67
C CYS A 158 -12.80 -18.26 -5.96
N ASN A 159 -13.53 -19.29 -5.52
CA ASN A 159 -14.79 -19.15 -4.80
C ASN A 159 -14.60 -18.93 -3.29
N THR A 160 -13.40 -19.15 -2.75
CA THR A 160 -13.09 -18.91 -1.34
C THR A 160 -13.44 -17.49 -0.95
N ASP A 161 -14.18 -17.36 0.15
CA ASP A 161 -14.53 -16.08 0.73
C ASP A 161 -13.39 -15.63 1.66
N VAL A 162 -12.52 -14.77 1.14
CA VAL A 162 -11.32 -14.28 1.84
C VAL A 162 -11.60 -12.87 2.34
N GLU A 163 -11.43 -12.64 3.64
CA GLU A 163 -11.63 -11.32 4.26
C GLU A 163 -10.54 -11.07 5.30
N PHE A 164 -9.90 -9.90 5.23
CA PHE A 164 -8.94 -9.45 6.23
C PHE A 164 -9.49 -8.23 6.96
N VAL A 165 -9.40 -8.22 8.28
CA VAL A 165 -9.85 -7.11 9.12
C VAL A 165 -8.65 -6.55 9.89
N LEU A 166 -8.30 -5.32 9.59
CA LEU A 166 -7.23 -4.56 10.23
C LEU A 166 -7.85 -3.57 11.20
N THR A 167 -7.50 -3.65 12.48
CA THR A 167 -7.93 -2.65 13.47
C THR A 167 -6.83 -1.61 13.62
N ILE A 168 -7.10 -0.39 13.15
CA ILE A 168 -6.18 0.74 13.19
C ILE A 168 -6.87 1.85 13.98
N GLY A 169 -6.20 2.38 15.01
CA GLY A 169 -6.85 3.25 15.98
C GLY A 169 -8.06 2.57 16.62
N ASP A 170 -9.22 3.20 16.55
CA ASP A 170 -10.49 2.68 17.08
C ASP A 170 -11.43 2.14 15.99
N HIS A 171 -10.92 1.99 14.77
CA HIS A 171 -11.68 1.59 13.59
C HIS A 171 -11.24 0.24 13.04
N ALA A 172 -12.19 -0.50 12.49
CA ALA A 172 -11.95 -1.75 11.78
C ALA A 172 -12.05 -1.51 10.27
N TYR A 173 -10.97 -1.82 9.55
CA TYR A 173 -10.83 -1.70 8.11
C TYR A 173 -10.88 -3.10 7.50
N VAL A 174 -11.90 -3.35 6.69
CA VAL A 174 -12.14 -4.65 6.07
C VAL A 174 -11.65 -4.64 4.63
N ILE A 175 -10.66 -5.47 4.31
CA ILE A 175 -10.29 -5.76 2.92
C ILE A 175 -11.13 -6.95 2.47
N GLU A 176 -12.00 -6.69 1.50
CA GLU A 176 -12.95 -7.68 1.00
C GLU A 176 -12.29 -8.67 0.03
N LYS A 177 -12.94 -9.83 -0.20
CA LYS A 177 -12.55 -10.84 -1.20
C LYS A 177 -12.16 -10.24 -2.54
N LYS A 178 -12.90 -9.19 -2.93
CA LYS A 178 -12.69 -8.46 -4.16
C LYS A 178 -11.23 -7.97 -4.27
N ASN A 179 -10.62 -7.49 -3.19
CA ASN A 179 -9.23 -7.05 -3.19
C ASN A 179 -8.23 -8.13 -2.74
N LEU A 180 -8.70 -9.30 -2.26
CA LEU A 180 -7.87 -10.39 -1.73
C LEU A 180 -7.84 -11.65 -2.61
N VAL A 181 -8.62 -11.72 -3.68
CA VAL A 181 -8.61 -12.83 -4.63
C VAL A 181 -8.35 -12.27 -6.03
N TYR A 182 -7.10 -12.42 -6.46
CA TYR A 182 -6.68 -12.06 -7.81
C TYR A 182 -6.72 -13.29 -8.71
N LYS A 183 -7.29 -13.14 -9.90
CA LYS A 183 -7.41 -14.22 -10.88
C LYS A 183 -6.36 -14.02 -11.96
N PHE A 184 -5.67 -15.09 -12.30
CA PHE A 184 -4.72 -15.17 -13.40
C PHE A 184 -5.00 -16.43 -14.22
N GLY A 185 -5.74 -16.26 -15.32
CA GLY A 185 -6.24 -17.37 -16.14
C GLY A 185 -7.23 -18.23 -15.35
N ASN A 186 -6.86 -19.48 -15.06
CA ASN A 186 -7.71 -20.40 -14.27
C ASN A 186 -7.27 -20.53 -12.80
N THR A 187 -6.21 -19.82 -12.41
CA THR A 187 -5.65 -19.88 -11.05
C THR A 187 -6.03 -18.61 -10.31
N CYS A 188 -6.48 -18.74 -9.07
CA CYS A 188 -6.63 -17.60 -8.17
C CYS A 188 -5.54 -17.60 -7.10
N LEU A 189 -5.16 -16.41 -6.68
CA LEU A 189 -4.13 -16.17 -5.69
C LEU A 189 -4.57 -15.15 -4.65
N ILE A 190 -4.07 -15.34 -3.43
CA ILE A 190 -4.13 -14.34 -2.38
C ILE A 190 -2.86 -13.50 -2.53
N PRO A 191 -2.96 -12.18 -2.81
CA PRO A 191 -1.82 -11.33 -3.12
C PRO A 191 -1.06 -11.00 -1.83
N MET A 192 -0.33 -11.98 -1.29
CA MET A 192 0.47 -11.84 -0.09
C MET A 192 1.84 -12.50 -0.27
N PHE A 193 2.87 -11.91 0.35
CA PHE A 193 4.21 -12.47 0.42
C PHE A 193 4.74 -12.42 1.86
N SER A 194 5.69 -13.31 2.15
CA SER A 194 6.31 -13.38 3.45
C SER A 194 7.32 -12.25 3.62
N MET A 195 7.16 -11.45 4.66
CA MET A 195 8.06 -10.37 5.03
C MET A 195 8.64 -10.65 6.41
N GLY A 196 9.97 -10.61 6.50
CA GLY A 196 10.65 -10.65 7.79
C GLY A 196 10.50 -9.33 8.52
N SER A 197 10.30 -9.36 9.84
CA SER A 197 10.43 -8.15 10.65
C SER A 197 11.91 -7.74 10.68
N GLY A 198 12.27 -6.65 10.00
CA GLY A 198 13.56 -6.01 10.24
C GLY A 198 13.67 -5.58 11.71
N ALA A 199 14.88 -5.55 12.28
CA ALA A 199 15.08 -5.25 13.70
C ALA A 199 14.42 -3.93 14.18
N PHE A 200 14.18 -2.98 13.26
CA PHE A 200 13.58 -1.67 13.54
C PHE A 200 12.56 -1.20 12.46
N GLY A 201 12.09 -2.11 11.58
CA GLY A 201 11.23 -1.76 10.45
C GLY A 201 9.79 -2.29 10.59
N PRO A 202 8.83 -1.78 9.78
CA PRO A 202 7.48 -2.31 9.77
C PRO A 202 7.51 -3.80 9.43
N SER A 203 6.72 -4.58 10.16
CA SER A 203 6.60 -6.02 9.91
C SER A 203 5.49 -6.35 8.91
N TRP A 204 4.75 -5.31 8.49
CA TRP A 204 3.65 -5.38 7.56
C TRP A 204 3.74 -4.29 6.51
N LEU A 205 3.32 -4.63 5.30
CA LEU A 205 3.26 -3.73 4.17
C LEU A 205 1.88 -3.83 3.53
N LEU A 206 1.14 -2.72 3.52
CA LEU A 206 -0.18 -2.60 2.91
C LEU A 206 -0.05 -2.03 1.50
N GLY A 207 0.00 -2.93 0.52
CA GLY A 207 0.02 -2.59 -0.90
C GLY A 207 -1.36 -2.44 -1.52
N ASP A 208 -1.43 -2.66 -2.84
CA ASP A 208 -2.63 -2.50 -3.66
C ASP A 208 -3.93 -3.05 -3.06
N PRO A 209 -3.99 -4.24 -2.42
CA PRO A 209 -5.24 -4.76 -1.85
C PRO A 209 -5.90 -3.80 -0.85
N PHE A 210 -5.10 -3.16 0.00
CA PHE A 210 -5.60 -2.19 0.97
C PHE A 210 -5.90 -0.85 0.31
N ILE A 211 -5.04 -0.40 -0.61
CA ILE A 211 -5.16 0.91 -1.27
C ILE A 211 -6.34 0.95 -2.28
N ARG A 212 -6.70 -0.19 -2.86
CA ARG A 212 -7.93 -0.34 -3.68
C ARG A 212 -9.20 -0.44 -2.84
N GLN A 213 -9.07 -0.81 -1.56
CA GLN A 213 -10.20 -0.85 -0.64
C GLN A 213 -10.45 0.52 -0.01
N PHE A 214 -9.39 1.28 0.30
CA PHE A 214 -9.46 2.57 0.96
C PHE A 214 -8.55 3.58 0.27
N CYS A 215 -9.08 4.78 0.01
CA CYS A 215 -8.23 5.90 -0.35
C CYS A 215 -7.26 6.19 0.79
N ASN A 216 -5.99 6.44 0.45
CA ASN A 216 -4.95 6.76 1.42
C ASN A 216 -4.60 8.25 1.35
N ILE A 217 -4.75 8.95 2.47
CA ILE A 217 -4.49 10.38 2.61
C ILE A 217 -3.21 10.55 3.41
N HIS A 218 -2.17 11.04 2.75
CA HIS A 218 -0.84 11.24 3.31
C HIS A 218 -0.66 12.73 3.66
N ASP A 219 -0.74 13.06 4.94
CA ASP A 219 -0.63 14.43 5.46
C ASP A 219 0.78 14.65 6.02
N PHE A 220 1.64 15.25 5.20
CA PHE A 220 3.06 15.44 5.51
C PHE A 220 3.28 16.45 6.64
N GLU A 221 2.48 17.51 6.70
CA GLU A 221 2.62 18.57 7.71
C GLU A 221 2.30 18.06 9.10
N LYS A 222 1.20 17.29 9.23
CA LYS A 222 0.79 16.73 10.52
C LYS A 222 1.36 15.34 10.80
N GLN A 223 2.21 14.82 9.89
CA GLN A 223 2.83 13.50 9.99
C GLN A 223 1.83 12.42 10.40
N ARG A 224 0.77 12.28 9.59
CA ARG A 224 -0.33 11.35 9.83
C ARG A 224 -0.85 10.78 8.52
N ILE A 225 -1.45 9.62 8.59
CA ILE A 225 -2.14 8.99 7.47
C ILE A 225 -3.62 8.86 7.79
N GLY A 226 -4.47 9.05 6.79
CA GLY A 226 -5.92 8.86 6.90
C GLY A 226 -6.43 7.91 5.84
N PHE A 227 -7.58 7.32 6.12
CA PHE A 227 -8.23 6.36 5.23
C PHE A 227 -9.68 6.78 4.97
N ALA A 228 -10.14 6.65 3.73
CA ALA A 228 -11.51 6.94 3.34
C ALA A 228 -12.06 5.83 2.44
N GLU A 229 -13.37 5.59 2.52
CA GLU A 229 -14.05 4.72 1.55
C GLU A 229 -14.01 5.35 0.16
N PRO A 230 -13.71 4.59 -0.91
CA PRO A 230 -13.82 5.10 -2.27
C PRO A 230 -15.30 5.28 -2.65
N LEU A 231 -15.61 6.35 -3.36
CA LEU A 231 -16.94 6.64 -3.89
C LEU A 231 -17.29 5.77 -5.11
N ARG A 232 -16.26 5.32 -5.83
CA ARG A 232 -16.37 4.43 -6.99
C ARG A 232 -16.01 3.01 -6.53
N LYS A 233 -16.90 2.03 -6.78
CA LYS A 233 -16.81 0.67 -6.22
C LYS A 233 -16.28 -0.36 -7.20
#